data_AF-A0A8C8RC96-F1
#
_entry.id   AF-A0A8C8RC96-F1
#
_cell.length_a   1.000
_cell.length_b   1.000
_cell.length_c   1.000
_cell.angle_alpha   90.00
_cell.angle_beta   90.00
_cell.angle_gamma   90.00
#
_symmetry.space_group_name_H-M   'P 1'
#
loop_
_entity.id
_entity.type
_entity.pdbx_description
1 polymer ?
#
loop_
_entity_poly.entity_id
_entity_poly.type
_entity_poly.pdbx_seq_one_letter_code
_entity_poly.pdbx_strand_id
1 'polypeptide(L)'
;MSVPGPPSQSESTSTRGVCVSCCFPELPQLRNRSSMLDSSGPLPTSLQCDFIPQEILLALTSAASTAYSPEYLRPPKKKKSGSMRVPDGLWHHPIRRNKFKYLIDHPICLTGAGRMLFEAGLNFFICYSKYTTLLEDSENRLRLFPSMKPSGRLEVIQLMNVMDSMLQKAGVDDEQIGITGPSQLHNVLEVLKTEQNIYNIVFHELIRQVSVDCAERGELLSKLRQRYVSLLDRIPQQMRNLYKEMMAQQVMDRHITEELYNFKESVGQLTSELCEVREHDFRVTREAERAHEELADAVRDAELNANLVEEYRELYELQRARLEAQLLQLSEEKEIWSSAAYDLALKVIERNQLTLARRLYVSEKAWNKVIKHFIVLLASKDTADLSDLQEMTEQFRELLGRIGVEVDHAENSSREKLRIVQNGLTKWMQIFQDNVLTL
;
A
#
# COMPACT_ATOMS: atom_id res chain seq x y z
N MET A 1 43.74 52.59 15.92
CA MET A 1 43.91 53.29 14.62
C MET A 1 42.95 52.63 13.65
N SER A 2 41.78 53.22 13.45
CA SER A 2 41.49 54.25 12.43
C SER A 2 41.50 53.65 11.03
N VAL A 3 40.49 53.75 10.17
CA VAL A 3 39.09 54.22 10.19
C VAL A 3 38.53 53.73 8.82
N PRO A 4 37.21 53.58 8.68
CA PRO A 4 36.54 53.02 7.49
C PRO A 4 36.30 54.07 6.40
N GLY A 5 35.95 53.62 5.19
CA GLY A 5 35.50 54.45 4.07
C GLY A 5 34.12 54.00 3.54
N PRO A 6 33.07 54.85 3.57
CA PRO A 6 31.73 54.60 3.04
C PRO A 6 31.46 55.47 1.77
N PRO A 7 30.21 55.87 1.43
CA PRO A 7 29.21 55.12 0.66
C PRO A 7 28.74 55.89 -0.60
N SER A 8 27.83 55.33 -1.41
CA SER A 8 27.06 56.12 -2.39
C SER A 8 25.60 55.69 -2.46
N GLN A 9 24.77 56.71 -2.29
CA GLN A 9 23.31 56.76 -2.24
C GLN A 9 22.68 56.56 -3.63
N SER A 10 21.42 56.08 -3.66
CA SER A 10 20.39 56.73 -4.48
C SER A 10 19.00 56.39 -3.94
N GLU A 11 18.28 57.45 -3.61
CA GLU A 11 16.93 57.55 -3.11
C GLU A 11 15.89 57.06 -4.14
N SER A 12 14.74 56.59 -3.65
CA SER A 12 13.45 57.13 -4.13
C SER A 12 12.37 57.00 -3.07
N THR A 13 11.95 58.18 -2.62
CA THR A 13 10.77 58.48 -1.82
C THR A 13 9.48 58.29 -2.61
N SER A 14 8.42 57.78 -1.96
CA SER A 14 7.06 58.24 -2.24
C SER A 14 6.21 58.13 -0.98
N THR A 15 5.83 59.30 -0.48
CA THR A 15 5.01 59.54 0.71
C THR A 15 3.62 59.97 0.27
N ARG A 16 2.58 59.37 0.86
CA ARG A 16 1.21 59.91 1.08
C ARG A 16 0.59 58.98 2.13
N GLY A 17 0.38 59.36 3.41
CA GLY A 17 -0.56 60.37 3.91
C GLY A 17 -1.99 59.82 3.82
N VAL A 18 -2.87 59.71 4.83
CA VAL A 18 -3.05 60.39 6.14
C VAL A 18 -4.16 59.62 6.94
N CYS A 19 -4.17 59.83 8.26
CA CYS A 19 -5.27 59.73 9.27
C CYS A 19 -5.85 58.38 9.74
N VAL A 20 -5.53 58.09 11.01
CA VAL A 20 -6.42 57.95 12.18
C VAL A 20 -7.93 58.04 11.93
N SER A 21 -8.63 56.95 12.26
CA SER A 21 -9.98 57.01 12.82
C SER A 21 -10.30 55.70 13.55
N CYS A 22 -10.47 55.82 14.88
CA CYS A 22 -11.15 54.83 15.70
C CYS A 22 -12.64 54.88 15.38
N CYS A 23 -13.25 53.73 15.06
CA CYS A 23 -14.68 53.46 15.31
C CYS A 23 -14.98 51.99 15.02
N PHE A 24 -15.32 51.23 16.08
CA PHE A 24 -16.25 50.09 15.97
C PHE A 24 -17.58 50.61 15.41
N PRO A 25 -18.31 49.82 14.59
CA PRO A 25 -19.38 49.03 15.19
C PRO A 25 -19.75 47.71 14.48
N GLU A 26 -20.42 46.87 15.27
CA GLU A 26 -21.57 46.01 14.91
C GLU A 26 -21.37 44.64 14.23
N LEU A 27 -21.66 43.62 15.05
CA LEU A 27 -22.10 42.27 14.70
C LEU A 27 -23.30 42.27 13.72
N PRO A 28 -23.36 41.33 12.76
CA PRO A 28 -24.61 40.88 12.20
C PRO A 28 -25.08 39.57 12.85
N GLN A 29 -26.36 39.60 13.19
CA GLN A 29 -27.14 38.55 13.82
C GLN A 29 -27.32 37.32 12.93
N LEU A 30 -27.48 36.20 13.64
CA LEU A 30 -27.93 34.89 13.18
C LEU A 30 -29.15 34.97 12.24
N ARG A 31 -28.98 34.49 11.01
CA ARG A 31 -30.10 34.14 10.14
C ARG A 31 -30.49 32.69 10.38
N ASN A 32 -31.57 32.53 11.14
CA ASN A 32 -32.35 31.29 11.22
C ASN A 32 -32.81 30.82 9.83
N ARG A 33 -32.53 29.57 9.50
CA ARG A 33 -33.49 28.67 8.86
C ARG A 33 -33.32 27.25 9.39
N SER A 34 -34.28 26.89 10.26
CA SER A 34 -34.88 25.56 10.45
C SER A 34 -35.08 24.85 9.10
N SER A 35 -35.03 23.53 8.93
CA SER A 35 -35.47 22.36 9.71
C SER A 35 -34.95 21.13 8.93
N MET A 36 -34.60 19.96 9.46
CA MET A 36 -35.24 19.16 10.51
C MET A 36 -34.19 18.40 11.32
N LEU A 37 -34.49 18.21 12.60
CA LEU A 37 -33.89 17.21 13.47
C LEU A 37 -34.13 15.81 12.90
N ASP A 38 -33.13 14.94 13.02
CA ASP A 38 -33.43 13.63 13.59
C ASP A 38 -32.44 13.33 14.71
N SER A 39 -33.01 13.07 15.86
CA SER A 39 -32.36 12.89 17.15
C SER A 39 -31.97 11.43 17.34
N SER A 40 -30.68 11.14 17.40
CA SER A 40 -30.14 10.04 18.21
C SER A 40 -28.61 10.13 18.29
N GLY A 41 -28.12 10.92 19.26
CA GLY A 41 -26.77 10.69 19.78
C GLY A 41 -26.78 9.49 20.75
N PRO A 42 -25.63 8.84 20.94
CA PRO A 42 -24.92 9.13 22.18
C PRO A 42 -23.48 9.63 21.96
N LEU A 43 -23.03 10.32 23.01
CA LEU A 43 -21.76 11.01 23.24
C LEU A 43 -20.47 10.17 22.99
N PRO A 44 -19.31 10.85 22.85
CA PRO A 44 -18.08 10.24 22.37
C PRO A 44 -17.51 9.30 23.44
N THR A 45 -17.28 8.05 23.05
CA THR A 45 -16.53 7.11 23.88
C THR A 45 -15.13 7.03 23.30
N SER A 46 -14.18 7.58 24.06
CA SER A 46 -12.78 7.18 24.00
C SER A 46 -12.68 5.64 24.05
N LEU A 47 -11.69 5.09 23.33
CA LEU A 47 -11.37 3.65 23.20
C LEU A 47 -12.09 2.90 22.06
N GLN A 48 -11.70 3.18 20.80
CA GLN A 48 -11.75 2.19 19.71
C GLN A 48 -10.51 2.34 18.80
N CYS A 49 -9.34 1.94 19.32
CA CYS A 49 -8.33 1.32 18.47
C CYS A 49 -8.80 -0.13 18.26
N ASP A 50 -8.82 -0.60 17.02
CA ASP A 50 -8.97 -2.01 16.56
C ASP A 50 -10.01 -2.25 15.46
N PHE A 51 -10.34 -1.23 14.65
CA PHE A 51 -11.00 -1.48 13.35
C PHE A 51 -10.04 -1.18 12.21
N ILE A 52 -9.55 -2.25 11.58
CA ILE A 52 -8.83 -2.19 10.31
C ILE A 52 -9.81 -1.62 9.28
N PRO A 53 -9.48 -0.50 8.61
CA PRO A 53 -10.35 0.10 7.61
C PRO A 53 -10.70 -0.89 6.49
N GLN A 54 -11.96 -0.86 6.05
CA GLN A 54 -12.51 -1.80 5.06
C GLN A 54 -11.68 -1.79 3.75
N GLU A 55 -11.03 -0.67 3.43
CA GLU A 55 -10.17 -0.52 2.26
C GLU A 55 -8.92 -1.40 2.34
N ILE A 56 -8.37 -1.61 3.54
CA ILE A 56 -7.19 -2.49 3.76
C ILE A 56 -7.58 -3.96 3.61
N LEU A 57 -8.76 -4.35 4.10
CA LEU A 57 -9.28 -5.71 3.90
C LEU A 57 -9.61 -5.99 2.42
N LEU A 58 -10.13 -5.00 1.70
CA LEU A 58 -10.36 -5.09 0.25
C LEU A 58 -9.05 -5.13 -0.54
N ALA A 59 -8.02 -4.39 -0.11
CA ALA A 59 -6.68 -4.44 -0.72
C ALA A 59 -5.98 -5.78 -0.48
N LEU A 60 -6.09 -6.35 0.73
CA LEU A 60 -5.53 -7.66 1.06
C LEU A 60 -6.28 -8.81 0.38
N THR A 61 -7.61 -8.72 0.26
CA THR A 61 -8.44 -9.73 -0.42
C THR A 61 -8.29 -9.66 -1.94
N SER A 62 -8.07 -8.47 -2.51
CA SER A 62 -7.75 -8.31 -3.93
C SER A 62 -6.32 -8.76 -4.27
N ALA A 63 -5.34 -8.57 -3.37
CA ALA A 63 -4.01 -9.15 -3.51
C ALA A 63 -4.04 -10.70 -3.44
N ALA A 64 -4.87 -11.28 -2.56
CA ALA A 64 -4.98 -12.73 -2.38
C ALA A 64 -5.80 -13.46 -3.47
N SER A 65 -6.60 -12.75 -4.26
CA SER A 65 -7.47 -13.32 -5.31
C SER A 65 -6.97 -13.13 -6.73
N THR A 66 -5.67 -12.83 -6.92
CA THR A 66 -5.01 -12.92 -8.23
C THR A 66 -4.78 -14.38 -8.65
N ALA A 67 -5.87 -15.09 -8.91
CA ALA A 67 -5.87 -16.18 -9.86
C ALA A 67 -5.55 -15.58 -11.24
N TYR A 68 -4.42 -15.99 -11.81
CA TYR A 68 -3.70 -15.46 -12.99
C TYR A 68 -2.60 -14.43 -12.67
N SER A 69 -1.47 -14.96 -12.18
CA SER A 69 -0.17 -14.29 -12.27
C SER A 69 0.32 -14.30 -13.73
N PRO A 70 0.77 -13.19 -14.31
CA PRO A 70 1.33 -13.16 -15.65
C PRO A 70 2.75 -13.77 -15.67
N GLU A 71 3.12 -14.33 -16.83
CA GLU A 71 4.13 -15.40 -16.99
C GLU A 71 5.60 -15.02 -16.70
N TYR A 72 5.85 -13.78 -16.26
CA TYR A 72 7.20 -13.19 -16.13
C TYR A 72 7.77 -13.18 -14.69
N LEU A 73 6.99 -13.57 -13.68
CA LEU A 73 7.45 -13.62 -12.27
C LEU A 73 7.50 -15.05 -11.69
N ARG A 74 7.56 -16.06 -12.55
CA ARG A 74 7.83 -17.44 -12.12
C ARG A 74 9.35 -17.62 -11.98
N PRO A 75 9.88 -18.26 -10.92
CA PRO A 75 11.29 -18.65 -10.89
C PRO A 75 11.57 -19.49 -12.14
N PRO A 76 12.71 -19.29 -12.84
CA PRO A 76 12.94 -19.89 -14.14
C PRO A 76 12.75 -21.40 -14.04
N LYS A 77 11.78 -21.93 -14.79
CA LYS A 77 11.63 -23.38 -14.98
C LYS A 77 12.96 -23.88 -15.55
N LYS A 78 13.70 -24.63 -14.74
CA LYS A 78 14.82 -25.45 -15.20
C LYS A 78 14.33 -26.29 -16.38
N LYS A 79 14.68 -25.88 -17.60
CA LYS A 79 14.81 -26.82 -18.70
C LYS A 79 15.84 -27.85 -18.22
N LYS A 80 15.52 -29.14 -18.41
CA LYS A 80 16.42 -30.26 -18.20
C LYS A 80 17.75 -29.99 -18.93
N SER A 81 18.71 -29.39 -18.23
CA SER A 81 20.12 -29.64 -18.48
C SER A 81 20.44 -30.92 -17.71
N GLY A 82 21.06 -31.87 -18.41
CA GLY A 82 21.38 -33.17 -17.86
C GLY A 82 22.12 -33.03 -16.54
N SER A 83 21.57 -33.65 -15.51
CA SER A 83 22.38 -34.19 -14.44
C SER A 83 23.50 -34.98 -15.13
N MET A 84 24.74 -34.50 -15.05
CA MET A 84 25.89 -35.39 -15.11
C MET A 84 25.66 -36.41 -14.01
N ARG A 85 25.14 -37.57 -14.40
CA ARG A 85 25.34 -38.76 -13.60
C ARG A 85 26.86 -38.88 -13.44
N VAL A 86 27.29 -39.14 -12.22
CA VAL A 86 28.52 -39.90 -11.99
C VAL A 86 28.56 -41.00 -13.06
N PRO A 87 29.64 -41.18 -13.83
CA PRO A 87 29.75 -42.32 -14.73
C PRO A 87 29.64 -43.59 -13.89
N ASP A 88 28.44 -44.15 -13.82
CA ASP A 88 28.24 -45.48 -13.28
C ASP A 88 29.15 -46.40 -14.07
N GLY A 89 29.95 -47.17 -13.34
CA GLY A 89 30.95 -48.07 -13.87
C GLY A 89 30.34 -49.07 -14.85
N LEU A 90 30.30 -48.70 -16.13
CA LEU A 90 30.03 -49.59 -17.27
C LEU A 90 30.98 -50.80 -17.30
N TRP A 91 32.06 -50.75 -16.52
CA TRP A 91 33.07 -51.80 -16.37
C TRP A 91 32.80 -52.83 -15.26
N HIS A 92 31.69 -52.75 -14.51
CA HIS A 92 31.47 -53.60 -13.32
C HIS A 92 30.31 -54.60 -13.42
N HIS A 93 29.75 -54.83 -14.61
CA HIS A 93 28.78 -55.92 -14.83
C HIS A 93 29.45 -57.16 -15.46
N PRO A 94 29.75 -58.23 -14.69
CA PRO A 94 30.40 -59.44 -15.23
C PRO A 94 29.53 -60.17 -16.25
N ILE A 95 28.20 -60.04 -16.16
CA ILE A 95 27.24 -60.82 -16.97
C ILE A 95 27.03 -60.23 -18.38
N ARG A 96 27.23 -58.92 -18.58
CA ARG A 96 27.10 -58.28 -19.91
C ARG A 96 28.38 -58.36 -20.77
N ARG A 97 29.52 -58.71 -20.16
CA ARG A 97 30.80 -58.90 -20.86
C ARG A 97 30.83 -60.19 -21.70
N ASN A 98 30.07 -61.21 -21.32
CA ASN A 98 29.98 -62.48 -22.06
C ASN A 98 29.26 -62.37 -23.41
N LYS A 99 28.46 -61.32 -23.65
CA LYS A 99 27.78 -61.13 -24.94
C LYS A 99 28.68 -60.50 -26.01
N PHE A 100 29.80 -59.88 -25.60
CA PHE A 100 30.80 -59.25 -26.47
C PHE A 100 32.19 -59.87 -26.34
N LYS A 101 32.33 -60.96 -25.58
CA LYS A 101 33.59 -61.69 -25.41
C LYS A 101 34.18 -62.16 -26.75
N TYR A 102 33.32 -62.58 -27.67
CA TYR A 102 33.68 -62.99 -29.02
C TYR A 102 34.15 -61.86 -29.93
N LEU A 103 33.97 -60.58 -29.55
CA LEU A 103 34.43 -59.43 -30.34
C LEU A 103 35.75 -58.85 -29.82
N ILE A 104 36.12 -59.12 -28.56
CA ILE A 104 37.34 -58.62 -27.92
C ILE A 104 38.42 -59.71 -27.81
N ASP A 105 38.05 -61.00 -27.77
CA ASP A 105 38.99 -62.13 -27.69
C ASP A 105 39.29 -62.77 -29.07
N HIS A 106 39.35 -61.96 -30.15
CA HIS A 106 39.99 -62.44 -31.37
C HIS A 106 41.52 -62.38 -31.16
N PRO A 107 42.25 -63.50 -31.09
CA PRO A 107 43.66 -63.45 -31.48
C PRO A 107 43.67 -62.93 -32.91
N ILE A 108 44.41 -61.86 -33.17
CA ILE A 108 44.68 -61.42 -34.53
C ILE A 108 45.19 -62.66 -35.27
N CYS A 109 44.42 -63.12 -36.25
CA CYS A 109 44.73 -64.27 -37.07
C CYS A 109 46.06 -64.02 -37.78
N LEU A 110 47.17 -64.44 -37.18
CA LEU A 110 48.38 -64.83 -37.89
C LEU A 110 48.14 -66.25 -38.38
N THR A 111 47.51 -66.39 -39.55
CA THR A 111 47.49 -67.63 -40.34
C THR A 111 47.10 -67.24 -41.77
N GLY A 112 47.81 -67.63 -42.82
CA GLY A 112 48.97 -68.48 -42.84
C GLY A 112 49.52 -68.72 -44.24
N ALA A 113 50.80 -69.05 -44.26
CA ALA A 113 51.52 -69.98 -45.12
C ALA A 113 52.97 -69.87 -44.60
N GLY A 114 53.64 -70.84 -44.01
CA GLY A 114 53.50 -72.29 -43.98
C GLY A 114 54.94 -72.80 -43.90
N ARG A 115 55.20 -73.71 -42.94
CA ARG A 115 56.46 -74.44 -42.67
C ARG A 115 57.49 -73.74 -41.76
N MET A 116 57.42 -74.11 -40.48
CA MET A 116 58.62 -74.44 -39.70
C MET A 116 58.93 -75.93 -39.92
N LEU A 117 60.15 -76.23 -40.36
CA LEU A 117 60.84 -77.48 -40.07
C LEU A 117 62.27 -77.11 -39.67
N PHE A 118 62.73 -77.75 -38.59
CA PHE A 118 64.07 -77.70 -38.02
C PHE A 118 65.15 -77.95 -39.09
N GLU A 119 66.18 -77.09 -39.13
CA GLU A 119 67.56 -77.49 -38.89
C GLU A 119 68.48 -76.25 -38.82
N ALA A 120 69.50 -76.34 -37.97
CA ALA A 120 70.49 -75.29 -37.75
C ALA A 120 71.27 -74.99 -39.04
N GLY A 121 71.34 -73.70 -39.42
CA GLY A 121 72.24 -73.27 -40.51
C GLY A 121 71.71 -72.23 -41.50
N LEU A 122 70.55 -71.60 -41.28
CA LEU A 122 69.93 -70.70 -42.28
C LEU A 122 69.30 -69.41 -41.71
N ASN A 123 69.84 -68.86 -40.62
CA ASN A 123 69.38 -67.59 -40.02
C ASN A 123 69.71 -66.33 -40.86
N PHE A 124 70.30 -66.47 -42.05
CA PHE A 124 70.72 -65.33 -42.87
C PHE A 124 69.82 -65.04 -44.08
N PHE A 125 68.89 -65.93 -44.46
CA PHE A 125 68.23 -65.84 -45.77
C PHE A 125 66.72 -65.58 -45.80
N ILE A 126 66.04 -65.38 -44.66
CA ILE A 126 64.59 -65.15 -44.67
C ILE A 126 64.25 -63.86 -43.92
N CYS A 127 64.36 -62.72 -44.62
CA CYS A 127 63.66 -61.49 -44.24
C CYS A 127 63.42 -60.53 -45.42
N TYR A 128 63.13 -61.04 -46.62
CA TYR A 128 62.79 -60.22 -47.80
C TYR A 128 61.38 -60.53 -48.31
N SER A 129 60.33 -59.94 -47.71
CA SER A 129 59.01 -59.99 -48.35
C SER A 129 58.02 -58.86 -48.01
N LYS A 130 58.47 -57.73 -47.44
CA LYS A 130 57.58 -56.57 -47.17
C LYS A 130 57.82 -55.35 -48.05
N TYR A 131 58.92 -55.33 -48.80
CA TYR A 131 59.40 -54.17 -49.58
C TYR A 131 59.65 -54.50 -51.06
N THR A 132 58.89 -55.44 -51.63
CA THR A 132 58.96 -55.75 -53.05
C THR A 132 58.29 -54.64 -53.86
N THR A 133 59.09 -53.79 -54.49
CA THR A 133 58.62 -52.79 -55.46
C THR A 133 58.69 -53.38 -56.87
N LEU A 134 57.64 -53.19 -57.66
CA LEU A 134 57.61 -53.56 -59.07
C LEU A 134 58.32 -52.47 -59.87
N LEU A 135 59.34 -52.83 -60.64
CA LEU A 135 60.10 -51.89 -61.47
C LEU A 135 59.92 -52.21 -62.95
N GLU A 136 59.69 -51.17 -63.75
CA GLU A 136 59.66 -51.25 -65.22
C GLU A 136 61.05 -50.93 -65.77
N ASP A 137 61.57 -51.82 -66.62
CA ASP A 137 62.83 -51.64 -67.35
C ASP A 137 62.67 -50.59 -68.48
N SER A 138 63.77 -50.11 -69.07
CA SER A 138 63.75 -49.19 -70.23
C SER A 138 63.06 -49.76 -71.49
N GLU A 139 62.62 -51.01 -71.42
CA GLU A 139 61.88 -51.75 -72.44
C GLU A 139 60.46 -52.18 -71.99
N ASN A 140 59.90 -51.57 -70.94
CA ASN A 140 58.56 -51.89 -70.39
C ASN A 140 58.37 -53.37 -70.00
N ARG A 141 59.41 -54.02 -69.47
CA ARG A 141 59.33 -55.37 -68.90
C ARG A 141 59.35 -55.29 -67.38
N LEU A 142 58.34 -55.85 -66.74
CA LEU A 142 58.24 -55.91 -65.28
C LEU A 142 59.35 -56.81 -64.72
N ARG A 143 60.32 -56.23 -64.00
CA ARG A 143 61.28 -57.00 -63.21
C ARG A 143 60.81 -57.07 -61.76
N LEU A 144 60.83 -58.28 -61.21
CA LEU A 144 60.66 -58.50 -59.77
C LEU A 144 61.99 -58.16 -59.08
N PHE A 145 62.04 -57.05 -58.36
CA PHE A 145 63.01 -56.89 -57.28
C PHE A 145 62.57 -57.81 -56.13
N PRO A 146 63.42 -58.66 -55.52
CA PRO A 146 64.90 -58.78 -55.56
C PRO A 146 65.61 -59.38 -56.79
N SER A 147 66.79 -58.84 -57.15
CA SER A 147 67.76 -59.48 -58.07
C SER A 147 68.57 -60.58 -57.36
N MET A 148 68.82 -61.70 -58.07
CA MET A 148 69.57 -62.86 -57.59
C MET A 148 71.11 -62.67 -57.61
N LYS A 149 71.63 -61.63 -58.26
CA LYS A 149 73.04 -61.21 -58.20
C LYS A 149 73.12 -59.70 -57.92
N PRO A 150 73.02 -59.29 -56.65
CA PRO A 150 72.65 -57.93 -56.27
C PRO A 150 73.78 -56.87 -56.38
N SER A 151 74.97 -57.23 -56.85
CA SER A 151 76.19 -56.39 -56.78
C SER A 151 76.60 -55.75 -58.12
N GLY A 152 75.71 -55.71 -59.10
CA GLY A 152 75.96 -55.06 -60.39
C GLY A 152 75.81 -53.54 -60.34
N ARG A 153 76.72 -52.80 -61.00
CA ARG A 153 76.63 -51.32 -61.13
C ARG A 153 75.29 -50.83 -61.69
N LEU A 154 74.70 -51.58 -62.63
CA LEU A 154 73.41 -51.24 -63.22
C LEU A 154 72.26 -51.28 -62.21
N GLU A 155 72.30 -52.20 -61.24
CA GLU A 155 71.23 -52.37 -60.26
C GLU A 155 71.23 -51.24 -59.23
N VAL A 156 72.42 -50.75 -58.84
CA VAL A 156 72.57 -49.57 -57.97
C VAL A 156 72.06 -48.31 -58.69
N ILE A 157 72.37 -48.15 -59.97
CA ILE A 157 71.87 -47.01 -60.77
C ILE A 157 70.35 -47.06 -60.91
N GLN A 158 69.77 -48.25 -61.13
CA GLN A 158 68.32 -48.44 -61.15
C GLN A 158 67.69 -48.10 -59.80
N LEU A 159 68.27 -48.55 -58.69
CA LEU A 159 67.78 -48.21 -57.33
C LEU A 159 67.81 -46.71 -57.07
N MET A 160 68.86 -46.02 -57.52
CA MET A 160 68.99 -44.56 -57.42
C MET A 160 67.90 -43.85 -58.21
N ASN A 161 67.71 -44.19 -59.49
CA ASN A 161 66.66 -43.59 -60.33
C ASN A 161 65.25 -43.83 -59.76
N VAL A 162 65.04 -45.00 -59.15
CA VAL A 162 63.77 -45.36 -58.51
C VAL A 162 63.54 -44.59 -57.23
N MET A 163 64.59 -44.41 -56.41
CA MET A 163 64.54 -43.55 -55.23
C MET A 163 64.17 -42.11 -55.62
N ASP A 164 64.84 -41.54 -56.63
CA ASP A 164 64.56 -40.19 -57.11
C ASP A 164 63.12 -40.06 -57.62
N SER A 165 62.61 -41.06 -58.36
CA SER A 165 61.21 -41.08 -58.80
C SER A 165 60.23 -41.18 -57.63
N MET A 166 60.55 -41.97 -56.59
CA MET A 166 59.72 -42.08 -55.39
C MET A 166 59.69 -40.77 -54.59
N LEU A 167 60.83 -40.09 -54.47
CA LEU A 167 60.93 -38.79 -53.77
C LEU A 167 60.17 -37.69 -54.52
N GLN A 168 60.31 -37.62 -55.85
CA GLN A 168 59.55 -36.67 -56.68
C GLN A 168 58.03 -36.90 -56.56
N LYS A 169 57.58 -38.16 -56.57
CA LYS A 169 56.14 -38.49 -56.40
C LYS A 169 55.62 -38.20 -54.99
N ALA A 170 56.49 -38.23 -53.99
CA ALA A 170 56.13 -37.89 -52.61
C ALA A 170 56.13 -36.38 -52.36
N GLY A 171 56.54 -35.56 -53.34
CA GLY A 171 56.50 -34.09 -53.26
C GLY A 171 57.45 -33.50 -52.21
N VAL A 172 58.53 -34.21 -51.86
CA VAL A 172 59.47 -33.81 -50.79
C VAL A 172 60.13 -32.45 -51.08
N ASP A 173 60.32 -32.11 -52.36
CA ASP A 173 60.93 -30.86 -52.84
C ASP A 173 59.92 -29.76 -53.20
N ASP A 174 58.61 -30.04 -53.16
CA ASP A 174 57.60 -29.05 -53.46
C ASP A 174 57.36 -28.16 -52.22
N GLU A 175 57.92 -26.94 -52.22
CA GLU A 175 57.70 -25.93 -51.17
C GLU A 175 56.22 -25.56 -50.96
N GLN A 176 55.33 -26.00 -51.85
CA GLN A 176 53.89 -25.73 -51.87
C GLN A 176 53.06 -27.01 -51.78
N ILE A 177 53.41 -27.94 -50.89
CA ILE A 177 52.52 -29.05 -50.53
C ILE A 177 51.23 -28.47 -49.95
N GLY A 178 50.22 -28.50 -50.81
CA GLY A 178 48.87 -28.06 -50.57
C GLY A 178 48.30 -28.69 -49.30
N ILE A 179 47.50 -27.87 -48.62
CA ILE A 179 46.75 -28.18 -47.40
C ILE A 179 45.90 -29.44 -47.63
N THR A 180 46.48 -30.61 -47.35
CA THR A 180 45.75 -31.89 -47.37
C THR A 180 45.44 -32.34 -45.94
N GLY A 181 46.17 -31.84 -44.94
CA GLY A 181 45.93 -32.06 -43.52
C GLY A 181 45.35 -30.85 -42.75
N PRO A 182 44.78 -31.08 -41.56
CA PRO A 182 44.12 -30.07 -40.73
C PRO A 182 45.04 -29.00 -40.11
N SER A 183 46.38 -29.14 -40.22
CA SER A 183 47.34 -28.14 -39.73
C SER A 183 48.67 -28.24 -40.49
N GLN A 184 49.45 -27.16 -40.51
CA GLN A 184 50.79 -27.13 -41.10
C GLN A 184 51.71 -28.23 -40.51
N LEU A 185 51.60 -28.49 -39.21
CA LEU A 185 52.36 -29.56 -38.56
C LEU A 185 51.92 -30.95 -39.05
N HIS A 186 50.62 -31.17 -39.28
CA HIS A 186 50.14 -32.45 -39.77
C HIS A 186 50.72 -32.77 -41.15
N ASN A 187 50.83 -31.78 -42.02
CA ASN A 187 51.40 -31.94 -43.35
C ASN A 187 52.89 -32.28 -43.27
N VAL A 188 53.67 -31.58 -42.44
CA VAL A 188 55.09 -31.88 -42.22
C VAL A 188 55.30 -33.30 -41.67
N LEU A 189 54.47 -33.73 -40.71
CA LEU A 189 54.55 -35.08 -40.16
C LEU A 189 54.17 -36.16 -41.18
N GLU A 190 53.29 -35.86 -42.13
CA GLU A 190 52.90 -36.77 -43.20
C GLU A 190 54.02 -36.93 -44.23
N VAL A 191 54.65 -35.83 -44.65
CA VAL A 191 55.81 -35.82 -45.55
C VAL A 191 57.01 -36.56 -44.95
N LEU A 192 57.32 -36.31 -43.67
CA LEU A 192 58.39 -37.04 -42.97
C LEU A 192 58.11 -38.54 -42.94
N LYS A 193 56.85 -38.96 -42.81
CA LYS A 193 56.48 -40.37 -42.80
C LYS A 193 56.60 -41.00 -44.18
N THR A 194 56.20 -40.32 -45.25
CA THR A 194 56.33 -40.83 -46.62
C THR A 194 57.80 -40.92 -47.02
N GLU A 195 58.60 -39.91 -46.72
CA GLU A 195 60.05 -39.89 -46.99
C GLU A 195 60.79 -40.98 -46.22
N GLN A 196 60.49 -41.17 -44.93
CA GLN A 196 61.07 -42.26 -44.13
C GLN A 196 60.75 -43.65 -44.71
N ASN A 197 59.57 -43.84 -45.28
CA ASN A 197 59.19 -45.10 -45.93
C ASN A 197 60.02 -45.35 -47.21
N ILE A 198 60.31 -44.31 -47.98
CA ILE A 198 61.17 -44.38 -49.17
C ILE A 198 62.59 -44.77 -48.76
N TYR A 199 63.17 -44.09 -47.77
CA TYR A 199 64.49 -44.45 -47.24
C TYR A 199 64.52 -45.88 -46.69
N ASN A 200 63.45 -46.32 -46.02
CA ASN A 200 63.37 -47.70 -45.54
C ASN A 200 63.45 -48.72 -46.68
N ILE A 201 62.75 -48.49 -47.80
CA ILE A 201 62.80 -49.36 -48.98
C ILE A 201 64.23 -49.45 -49.52
N VAL A 202 64.87 -48.29 -49.71
CA VAL A 202 66.24 -48.21 -50.25
C VAL A 202 67.26 -48.84 -49.32
N PHE A 203 67.19 -48.57 -48.02
CA PHE A 203 68.09 -49.19 -47.03
C PHE A 203 67.92 -50.70 -46.98
N HIS A 204 66.70 -51.22 -47.10
CA HIS A 204 66.46 -52.66 -47.16
C HIS A 204 67.12 -53.30 -48.37
N GLU A 205 67.08 -52.64 -49.52
CA GLU A 205 67.77 -53.09 -50.73
C GLU A 205 69.30 -53.02 -50.57
N LEU A 206 69.85 -51.89 -50.11
CA LEU A 206 71.28 -51.73 -49.89
C LEU A 206 71.85 -52.74 -48.89
N ILE A 207 71.14 -53.00 -47.79
CA ILE A 207 71.52 -54.03 -46.83
C ILE A 207 71.57 -55.40 -47.52
N ARG A 208 70.65 -55.73 -48.44
CA ARG A 208 70.71 -56.96 -49.22
C ARG A 208 71.97 -57.05 -50.05
N GLN A 209 72.23 -56.00 -50.84
CA GLN A 209 73.37 -55.95 -51.76
C GLN A 209 74.69 -56.15 -50.98
N VAL A 210 74.88 -55.38 -49.90
CA VAL A 210 76.08 -55.46 -49.06
C VAL A 210 76.21 -56.80 -48.33
N SER A 211 75.09 -57.38 -47.88
CA SER A 211 75.06 -58.67 -47.17
C SER A 211 75.49 -59.84 -48.04
N VAL A 212 75.28 -59.78 -49.36
CA VAL A 212 75.72 -60.82 -50.29
C VAL A 212 77.23 -60.81 -50.49
N ASP A 213 77.87 -59.64 -50.46
CA ASP A 213 79.32 -59.52 -50.56
C ASP A 213 80.03 -59.74 -49.20
N CYS A 214 79.47 -59.20 -48.10
CA CYS A 214 79.99 -59.36 -46.74
C CYS A 214 78.87 -59.22 -45.72
N ALA A 215 78.54 -60.34 -45.07
CA ALA A 215 77.45 -60.43 -44.10
C ALA A 215 77.63 -59.49 -42.91
N GLU A 216 78.86 -59.32 -42.40
CA GLU A 216 79.14 -58.47 -41.24
C GLU A 216 78.91 -56.99 -41.55
N ARG A 217 79.24 -56.54 -42.77
CA ARG A 217 78.96 -55.17 -43.23
C ARG A 217 77.46 -54.93 -43.37
N GLY A 218 76.74 -55.91 -43.90
CA GLY A 218 75.28 -55.88 -43.98
C GLY A 218 74.61 -55.81 -42.61
N GLU A 219 75.10 -56.59 -41.64
CA GLU A 219 74.61 -56.56 -40.26
C GLU A 219 74.86 -55.20 -39.59
N LEU A 220 76.05 -54.62 -39.76
CA LEU A 220 76.37 -53.29 -39.25
C LEU A 220 75.44 -52.22 -39.83
N LEU A 221 75.18 -52.25 -41.14
CA LEU A 221 74.28 -51.32 -41.82
C LEU A 221 72.83 -51.48 -41.34
N SER A 222 72.39 -52.72 -41.08
CA SER A 222 71.08 -53.00 -40.47
C SER A 222 70.95 -52.43 -39.06
N LYS A 223 71.98 -52.61 -38.22
CA LYS A 223 72.05 -52.01 -36.87
C LYS A 223 72.00 -50.49 -36.93
N LEU A 224 72.73 -49.86 -37.86
CA LEU A 224 72.72 -48.41 -38.04
C LEU A 224 71.34 -47.91 -38.48
N ARG A 225 70.71 -48.56 -39.46
CA ARG A 225 69.34 -48.25 -39.89
C ARG A 225 68.34 -48.35 -38.74
N GLN A 226 68.39 -49.42 -37.94
CA GLN A 226 67.49 -49.59 -36.79
C GLN A 226 67.64 -48.45 -35.77
N ARG A 227 68.87 -47.97 -35.53
CA ARG A 227 69.12 -46.81 -34.66
C ARG A 227 68.57 -45.52 -35.26
N TYR A 228 68.75 -45.28 -36.55
CA TYR A 228 68.21 -44.11 -37.24
C TYR A 228 66.67 -44.11 -37.27
N VAL A 229 66.03 -45.23 -37.58
CA VAL A 229 64.56 -45.35 -37.53
C VAL A 229 64.06 -45.10 -36.11
N SER A 230 64.68 -45.70 -35.10
CA SER A 230 64.30 -45.47 -33.70
C SER A 230 64.50 -44.02 -33.25
N LEU A 231 65.45 -43.28 -33.83
CA LEU A 231 65.65 -41.86 -33.55
C LEU A 231 64.57 -41.02 -34.24
N LEU A 232 64.34 -41.28 -35.52
CA LEU A 232 63.39 -40.53 -36.35
C LEU A 232 61.94 -40.79 -35.94
N ASP A 233 61.58 -41.97 -35.43
CA ASP A 233 60.24 -42.26 -34.90
C ASP A 233 59.90 -41.46 -33.63
N ARG A 234 60.91 -41.04 -32.85
CA ARG A 234 60.69 -40.28 -31.60
C ARG A 234 60.27 -38.83 -31.87
N ILE A 235 60.78 -38.24 -32.95
CA ILE A 235 60.60 -36.82 -33.26
C ILE A 235 59.12 -36.50 -33.57
N PRO A 236 58.42 -37.21 -34.49
CA PRO A 236 56.99 -37.01 -34.74
C PRO A 236 56.12 -37.17 -33.50
N GLN A 237 56.47 -38.12 -32.62
CA GLN A 237 55.72 -38.37 -31.40
C GLN A 237 55.88 -37.23 -30.39
N GLN A 238 57.09 -36.69 -30.24
CA GLN A 238 57.35 -35.51 -29.41
C GLN A 238 56.64 -34.27 -29.97
N MET A 239 56.75 -34.02 -31.28
CA MET A 239 56.07 -32.88 -31.92
C MET A 239 54.56 -32.93 -31.77
N ARG A 240 53.94 -34.11 -31.88
CA ARG A 240 52.49 -34.29 -31.69
C ARG A 240 52.07 -33.98 -30.25
N ASN A 241 52.88 -34.34 -29.25
CA ASN A 241 52.60 -34.04 -27.85
C ASN A 241 52.73 -32.53 -27.59
N LEU A 242 53.82 -31.90 -28.04
CA LEU A 242 54.02 -30.45 -27.93
C LEU A 242 52.88 -29.66 -28.59
N TYR A 243 52.40 -30.11 -29.74
CA TYR A 243 51.26 -29.47 -30.41
C TYR A 243 49.96 -29.58 -29.61
N LYS A 244 49.68 -30.75 -29.02
CA LYS A 244 48.51 -30.93 -28.15
C LYS A 244 48.58 -30.02 -26.93
N GLU A 245 49.75 -29.93 -26.30
CA GLU A 245 49.99 -29.03 -25.17
C GLU A 245 49.82 -27.56 -25.58
N MET A 246 50.38 -27.16 -26.73
CA MET A 246 50.23 -25.82 -27.29
C MET A 246 48.77 -25.47 -27.57
N MET A 247 48.00 -26.39 -28.16
CA MET A 247 46.57 -26.17 -28.42
C MET A 247 45.77 -26.06 -27.11
N ALA A 248 46.06 -26.90 -26.12
CA ALA A 248 45.43 -26.81 -24.81
C ALA A 248 45.74 -25.48 -24.12
N GLN A 249 46.99 -25.01 -24.23
CA GLN A 249 47.41 -23.71 -23.72
C GLN A 249 46.67 -22.56 -24.43
N GLN A 250 46.56 -22.59 -25.76
CA GLN A 250 45.80 -21.56 -26.49
C GLN A 250 44.32 -21.49 -26.09
N VAL A 251 43.69 -22.64 -25.82
CA VAL A 251 42.29 -22.68 -25.35
C VAL A 251 42.19 -22.12 -23.93
N MET A 252 43.10 -22.51 -23.04
CA MET A 252 43.18 -21.97 -21.67
C MET A 252 43.38 -20.46 -21.67
N ASP A 253 44.30 -19.95 -22.49
CA ASP A 253 44.58 -18.51 -22.60
C ASP A 253 43.32 -17.74 -23.05
N ARG A 254 42.59 -18.27 -24.05
CA ARG A 254 41.30 -17.68 -24.48
C ARG A 254 40.28 -17.63 -23.35
N HIS A 255 40.09 -18.73 -22.63
CA HIS A 255 39.15 -18.77 -21.51
C HIS A 255 39.54 -17.79 -20.39
N ILE A 256 40.83 -17.70 -20.05
CA ILE A 256 41.30 -16.73 -19.04
C ILE A 256 41.01 -15.31 -19.51
N THR A 257 41.26 -14.98 -20.79
CA THR A 257 40.96 -13.64 -21.31
C THR A 257 39.46 -13.31 -21.29
N GLU A 258 38.60 -14.29 -21.58
CA GLU A 258 37.14 -14.13 -21.50
C GLU A 258 36.68 -13.89 -20.05
N GLU A 259 37.17 -14.69 -19.10
CA GLU A 259 36.85 -14.50 -17.67
C GLU A 259 37.36 -13.16 -17.13
N LEU A 260 38.53 -12.70 -17.56
CA LEU A 260 39.04 -11.37 -17.19
C LEU A 260 38.17 -10.25 -17.75
N TYR A 261 37.63 -10.40 -18.96
CA TYR A 261 36.69 -9.45 -19.53
C TYR A 261 35.38 -9.41 -18.74
N ASN A 262 34.80 -10.57 -18.45
CA ASN A 262 33.57 -10.70 -17.65
C ASN A 262 33.74 -10.11 -16.24
N PHE A 263 34.89 -10.38 -15.61
CA PHE A 263 35.24 -9.81 -14.30
C PHE A 263 35.35 -8.29 -14.37
N LYS A 264 36.04 -7.75 -15.39
CA LYS A 264 36.16 -6.30 -15.59
C LYS A 264 34.80 -5.64 -15.79
N GLU A 265 33.91 -6.25 -16.57
CA GLU A 265 32.55 -5.74 -16.77
C GLU A 265 31.75 -5.74 -15.47
N SER A 266 31.80 -6.83 -14.70
CA SER A 266 31.14 -6.94 -13.40
C SER A 266 31.64 -5.89 -12.41
N VAL A 267 32.97 -5.69 -12.34
CA VAL A 267 33.58 -4.63 -11.52
C VAL A 267 33.15 -3.24 -12.00
N GLY A 268 33.03 -3.04 -13.32
CA GLY A 268 32.52 -1.81 -13.90
C GLY A 268 31.09 -1.50 -13.45
N GLN A 269 30.19 -2.48 -13.53
CA GLN A 269 28.80 -2.38 -13.08
C GLN A 269 28.70 -2.08 -11.58
N LEU A 270 29.45 -2.81 -10.74
CA LEU A 270 29.50 -2.56 -9.30
C LEU A 270 30.03 -1.15 -8.98
N THR A 271 31.01 -0.66 -9.75
CA THR A 271 31.56 0.68 -9.55
C THR A 271 30.53 1.76 -9.93
N SER A 272 29.77 1.57 -11.02
CA SER A 272 28.69 2.50 -11.37
C SER A 272 27.55 2.49 -10.35
N GLU A 273 27.11 1.31 -9.90
CA GLU A 273 26.08 1.19 -8.86
C GLU A 273 26.53 1.87 -7.56
N LEU A 274 27.80 1.71 -7.17
CA LEU A 274 28.35 2.38 -6.00
C LEU A 274 28.35 3.92 -6.14
N CYS A 275 28.62 4.44 -7.33
CA CYS A 275 28.51 5.88 -7.59
C CYS A 275 27.06 6.37 -7.45
N GLU A 276 26.09 5.65 -8.03
CA GLU A 276 24.67 5.98 -7.92
C GLU A 276 24.18 5.95 -6.46
N VAL A 277 24.59 4.94 -5.69
CA VAL A 277 24.28 4.83 -4.26
C VAL A 277 24.88 6.00 -3.48
N ARG A 278 26.13 6.40 -3.75
CA ARG A 278 26.76 7.56 -3.09
C ARG A 278 26.05 8.87 -3.41
N GLU A 279 25.66 9.07 -4.67
CA GLU A 279 24.89 10.26 -5.05
C GLU A 279 23.51 10.28 -4.39
N HIS A 280 22.85 9.11 -4.31
CA HIS A 280 21.58 8.99 -3.59
C HIS A 280 21.74 9.29 -2.11
N ASP A 281 22.77 8.74 -1.45
CA ASP A 281 23.07 8.99 -0.04
C ASP A 281 23.31 10.48 0.24
N PHE A 282 24.04 11.16 -0.66
CA PHE A 282 24.23 12.61 -0.60
C PHE A 282 22.91 13.39 -0.72
N ARG A 283 22.04 13.00 -1.67
CA ARG A 283 20.72 13.64 -1.85
C ARG A 283 19.84 13.45 -0.62
N VAL A 284 19.74 12.23 -0.09
CA VAL A 284 18.94 11.91 1.09
C VAL A 284 19.45 12.66 2.32
N THR A 285 20.77 12.71 2.52
CA THR A 285 21.36 13.46 3.64
C THR A 285 21.00 14.94 3.56
N ARG A 286 21.09 15.54 2.37
CA ARG A 286 20.70 16.95 2.16
C ARG A 286 19.21 17.20 2.32
N GLU A 287 18.36 16.24 1.97
CA GLU A 287 16.91 16.31 2.23
C GLU A 287 16.60 16.20 3.72
N ALA A 288 17.28 15.31 4.44
CA ALA A 288 17.16 15.19 5.88
C ALA A 288 17.62 16.47 6.60
N GLU A 289 18.75 17.06 6.20
CA GLU A 289 19.22 18.35 6.72
C GLU A 289 18.19 19.46 6.52
N ARG A 290 17.63 19.59 5.32
CA ARG A 290 16.57 20.58 5.04
C ARG A 290 15.32 20.34 5.89
N ALA A 291 14.87 19.09 6.02
CA ALA A 291 13.73 18.76 6.86
C ALA A 291 14.00 19.07 8.35
N HIS A 292 15.24 18.87 8.82
CA HIS A 292 15.64 19.25 10.18
C HIS A 292 15.65 20.77 10.38
N GLU A 293 16.12 21.55 9.40
CA GLU A 293 16.05 23.02 9.43
C GLU A 293 14.59 23.50 9.47
N GLU A 294 13.74 23.00 8.57
CA GLU A 294 12.30 23.33 8.52
C GLU A 294 11.60 22.97 9.84
N LEU A 295 11.91 21.81 10.43
CA LEU A 295 11.38 21.41 11.73
C LEU A 295 11.86 22.34 12.84
N ALA A 296 13.14 22.73 12.84
CA ALA A 296 13.67 23.65 13.85
C ALA A 296 12.99 25.02 13.76
N ASP A 297 12.67 25.49 12.55
CA ASP A 297 11.93 26.73 12.33
C ASP A 297 10.50 26.62 12.86
N ALA A 298 9.79 25.55 12.52
CA ALA A 298 8.43 25.29 12.99
C ALA A 298 8.35 25.15 14.52
N VAL A 299 9.36 24.56 15.17
CA VAL A 299 9.43 24.46 16.64
C VAL A 299 9.60 25.85 17.26
N ARG A 300 10.48 26.71 16.71
CA ARG A 300 10.64 28.08 17.20
C ARG A 300 9.35 28.88 17.07
N ASP A 301 8.64 28.75 15.94
CA ASP A 301 7.35 29.41 15.75
C ASP A 301 6.28 28.89 16.72
N ALA A 302 6.25 27.58 16.97
CA ALA A 302 5.36 26.98 17.96
C ALA A 302 5.65 27.49 19.38
N GLU A 303 6.93 27.64 19.75
CA GLU A 303 7.33 28.21 21.04
C GLU A 303 6.88 29.68 21.17
N LEU A 304 7.07 30.51 20.14
CA LEU A 304 6.59 31.90 20.14
C LEU A 304 5.06 31.97 20.26
N ASN A 305 4.34 31.11 19.54
CA ASN A 305 2.89 31.05 19.62
C ASN A 305 2.40 30.57 20.99
N ALA A 306 3.09 29.60 21.60
CA ALA A 306 2.77 29.12 22.94
C ALA A 306 2.95 30.24 23.98
N ASN A 307 4.06 31.00 23.90
CA ASN A 307 4.29 32.15 24.76
C ASN A 307 3.19 33.21 24.61
N LEU A 308 2.79 33.51 23.38
CA LEU A 308 1.70 34.46 23.11
C LEU A 308 0.36 33.98 23.69
N VAL A 309 0.03 32.70 23.57
CA VAL A 309 -1.18 32.12 24.17
C VAL A 309 -1.16 32.22 25.69
N GLU A 310 0.00 32.00 26.32
CA GLU A 310 0.16 32.14 27.76
C GLU A 310 -0.05 33.60 28.20
N GLU A 311 0.52 34.57 27.48
CA GLU A 311 0.27 36.00 27.74
C GLU A 311 -1.22 36.36 27.64
N TYR A 312 -1.93 35.85 26.61
CA TYR A 312 -3.37 36.02 26.50
C TYR A 312 -4.13 35.39 27.66
N ARG A 313 -3.71 34.20 28.09
CA ARG A 313 -4.33 33.51 29.22
C ARG A 313 -4.18 34.33 30.51
N GLU A 314 -2.98 34.84 30.80
CA GLU A 314 -2.73 35.68 31.98
C GLU A 314 -3.64 36.93 31.97
N LEU A 315 -3.78 37.59 30.82
CA LEU A 315 -4.66 38.75 30.67
C LEU A 315 -6.14 38.39 30.89
N TYR A 316 -6.59 37.25 30.35
CA TYR A 316 -7.94 36.75 30.57
C TYR A 316 -8.21 36.42 32.04
N GLU A 317 -7.26 35.77 32.73
CA GLU A 317 -7.37 35.44 34.16
C GLU A 317 -7.43 36.72 35.02
N LEU A 318 -6.62 37.74 34.69
CA LEU A 318 -6.68 39.05 35.36
C LEU A 318 -8.03 39.75 35.17
N GLN A 319 -8.57 39.77 33.94
CA GLN A 319 -9.87 40.37 33.67
C GLN A 319 -10.98 39.62 34.40
N ARG A 320 -10.94 38.28 34.38
CA ARG A 320 -11.90 37.44 35.07
C ARG A 320 -11.89 37.70 36.57
N ALA A 321 -10.72 37.74 37.22
CA ALA A 321 -10.59 38.02 38.64
C ALA A 321 -11.16 39.40 39.01
N ARG A 322 -10.93 40.42 38.18
CA ARG A 322 -11.52 41.76 38.37
C ARG A 322 -13.04 41.73 38.31
N LEU A 323 -13.61 41.04 37.33
CA LEU A 323 -15.06 40.94 37.15
C LEU A 323 -15.70 40.13 38.29
N GLU A 324 -15.08 39.03 38.70
CA GLU A 324 -15.55 38.24 39.85
C GLU A 324 -15.54 39.07 41.14
N ALA A 325 -14.50 39.88 41.38
CA ALA A 325 -14.46 40.81 42.52
C ALA A 325 -15.57 41.88 42.45
N GLN A 326 -15.85 42.44 41.27
CA GLN A 326 -16.95 43.40 41.08
C GLN A 326 -18.32 42.75 41.30
N LEU A 327 -18.52 41.53 40.81
CA LEU A 327 -19.76 40.78 41.03
C LEU A 327 -19.98 40.50 42.51
N LEU A 328 -18.93 40.14 43.25
CA LEU A 328 -19.01 39.96 44.69
C LEU A 328 -19.42 41.25 45.40
N GLN A 329 -18.77 42.38 45.10
CA GLN A 329 -19.13 43.70 45.67
C GLN A 329 -20.58 44.07 45.37
N LEU A 330 -21.02 43.95 44.11
CA LEU A 330 -22.40 44.25 43.73
C LEU A 330 -23.41 43.30 44.39
N SER A 331 -23.04 42.05 44.61
CA SER A 331 -23.90 41.10 45.32
C SER A 331 -24.07 41.50 46.79
N GLU A 332 -22.99 41.91 47.46
CA GLU A 332 -23.03 42.38 48.85
C GLU A 332 -23.87 43.67 48.95
N GLU A 333 -23.65 44.64 48.07
CA GLU A 333 -24.44 45.87 48.02
C GLU A 333 -25.92 45.58 47.81
N LYS A 334 -26.25 44.69 46.87
CA LYS A 334 -27.64 44.27 46.62
C LYS A 334 -28.27 43.66 47.87
N GLU A 335 -27.58 42.76 48.58
CA GLU A 335 -28.09 42.16 49.81
C GLU A 335 -28.34 43.24 50.88
N ILE A 336 -27.40 44.18 51.06
CA ILE A 336 -27.55 45.32 51.99
C ILE A 336 -28.77 46.18 51.61
N TRP A 337 -28.91 46.59 50.34
CA TRP A 337 -30.04 47.39 49.89
C TRP A 337 -31.37 46.65 50.02
N SER A 338 -31.39 45.36 49.73
CA SER A 338 -32.60 44.54 49.84
C SER A 338 -33.04 44.39 51.30
N SER A 339 -32.10 44.16 52.22
CA SER A 339 -32.37 44.09 53.66
C SER A 339 -32.86 45.45 54.19
N ALA A 340 -32.20 46.56 53.83
CA ALA A 340 -32.62 47.90 54.23
C ALA A 340 -34.01 48.27 53.71
N ALA A 341 -34.33 47.92 52.46
CA ALA A 341 -35.66 48.15 51.89
C ALA A 341 -36.74 47.30 52.58
N TYR A 342 -36.43 46.06 52.92
CA TYR A 342 -37.33 45.18 53.67
C TYR A 342 -37.58 45.71 55.09
N ASP A 343 -36.53 46.11 55.81
CA ASP A 343 -36.63 46.72 57.14
C ASP A 343 -37.43 48.02 57.11
N LEU A 344 -37.21 48.87 56.11
CA LEU A 344 -37.99 50.08 55.91
C LEU A 344 -39.47 49.75 55.67
N ALA A 345 -39.77 48.77 54.82
CA ALA A 345 -41.13 48.33 54.56
C ALA A 345 -41.80 47.81 55.83
N LEU A 346 -41.11 47.02 56.65
CA LEU A 346 -41.59 46.58 57.96
C LEU A 346 -41.89 47.77 58.88
N LYS A 347 -40.96 48.73 59.00
CA LYS A 347 -41.20 49.93 59.82
C LYS A 347 -42.37 50.78 59.34
N VAL A 348 -42.60 50.87 58.02
CA VAL A 348 -43.76 51.57 57.44
C VAL A 348 -45.06 50.83 57.78
N ILE A 349 -45.06 49.49 57.69
CA ILE A 349 -46.21 48.65 58.05
C ILE A 349 -46.56 48.82 59.54
N GLU A 350 -45.55 48.80 60.41
CA GLU A 350 -45.71 48.96 61.86
C GLU A 350 -46.19 50.37 62.23
N ARG A 351 -45.52 51.43 61.76
CA ARG A 351 -45.87 52.83 62.11
C ARG A 351 -47.27 53.21 61.66
N ASN A 352 -47.66 52.82 60.45
CA ASN A 352 -48.99 53.12 59.92
C ASN A 352 -50.06 52.12 60.41
N GLN A 353 -49.69 51.19 61.29
CA GLN A 353 -50.55 50.10 61.78
C GLN A 353 -51.33 49.40 60.66
N LEU A 354 -50.68 49.18 59.51
CA LEU A 354 -51.37 48.68 58.30
C LEU A 354 -51.96 47.28 58.51
N THR A 355 -51.34 46.45 59.36
CA THR A 355 -51.89 45.15 59.77
C THR A 355 -53.19 45.31 60.57
N LEU A 356 -53.26 46.28 61.48
CA LEU A 356 -54.48 46.60 62.22
C LEU A 356 -55.55 47.19 61.29
N ALA A 357 -55.18 48.11 60.40
CA ALA A 357 -56.09 48.65 59.39
C ALA A 357 -56.66 47.56 58.48
N ARG A 358 -55.82 46.63 58.01
CA ARG A 358 -56.26 45.46 57.23
C ARG A 358 -57.21 44.57 58.02
N ARG A 359 -56.91 44.29 59.29
CA ARG A 359 -57.79 43.49 60.18
C ARG A 359 -59.13 44.19 60.41
N LEU A 360 -59.11 45.49 60.70
CA LEU A 360 -60.31 46.29 60.87
C LEU A 360 -61.16 46.31 59.59
N TYR A 361 -60.55 46.56 58.44
CA TYR A 361 -61.24 46.53 57.15
C TYR A 361 -61.90 45.17 56.88
N VAL A 362 -61.19 44.07 57.13
CA VAL A 362 -61.76 42.72 56.98
C VAL A 362 -62.93 42.52 57.95
N SER A 363 -62.80 42.98 59.20
CA SER A 363 -63.88 42.90 60.19
C SER A 363 -65.09 43.76 59.82
N GLU A 364 -64.88 44.97 59.31
CA GLU A 364 -65.93 45.88 58.84
C GLU A 364 -66.70 45.22 57.68
N LYS A 365 -65.99 44.65 56.70
CA LYS A 365 -66.63 43.90 55.60
C LYS A 365 -67.42 42.70 56.10
N ALA A 366 -66.95 42.00 57.12
CA ALA A 366 -67.69 40.91 57.74
C ALA A 366 -68.98 41.40 58.43
N TRP A 367 -68.89 42.44 59.26
CA TRP A 367 -70.04 43.06 59.92
C TRP A 367 -71.07 43.60 58.93
N ASN A 368 -70.61 44.26 57.87
CA ASN A 368 -71.49 44.79 56.83
C ASN A 368 -72.29 43.67 56.13
N LYS A 369 -71.65 42.52 55.85
CA LYS A 369 -72.36 41.34 55.32
C LYS A 369 -73.43 40.85 56.29
N VAL A 370 -73.12 40.78 57.59
CA VAL A 370 -74.07 40.33 58.63
C VAL A 370 -75.24 41.31 58.75
N ILE A 371 -74.99 42.61 58.84
CA ILE A 371 -76.04 43.65 58.93
C ILE A 371 -76.92 43.62 57.67
N LYS A 372 -76.32 43.51 56.47
CA LYS A 372 -77.10 43.37 55.23
C LYS A 372 -78.02 42.16 55.27
N HIS A 373 -77.57 41.02 55.80
CA HIS A 373 -78.40 39.85 55.98
C HIS A 373 -79.57 40.11 56.95
N PHE A 374 -79.33 40.77 58.08
CA PHE A 374 -80.39 41.16 59.02
C PHE A 374 -81.38 42.16 58.43
N ILE A 375 -80.93 43.17 57.66
CA ILE A 375 -81.81 44.13 56.99
C ILE A 375 -82.73 43.40 56.01
N VAL A 376 -82.21 42.45 55.23
CA VAL A 376 -83.02 41.65 54.30
C VAL A 376 -84.02 40.78 55.06
N LEU A 377 -83.59 40.12 56.16
CA LEU A 377 -84.48 39.32 56.99
C LEU A 377 -85.60 40.17 57.62
N LEU A 378 -85.27 41.31 58.21
CA LEU A 378 -86.25 42.23 58.80
C LEU A 378 -87.20 42.76 57.73
N ALA A 379 -86.69 43.23 56.58
CA ALA A 379 -87.54 43.67 55.48
C ALA A 379 -88.49 42.56 54.99
N SER A 380 -88.02 41.31 54.90
CA SER A 380 -88.88 40.18 54.54
C SER A 380 -89.96 39.90 55.58
N LYS A 381 -89.64 40.09 56.87
CA LYS A 381 -90.59 39.93 57.98
C LYS A 381 -91.61 41.07 58.00
N ASP A 382 -91.16 42.31 57.87
CA ASP A 382 -92.01 43.50 57.77
C ASP A 382 -92.97 43.40 56.57
N THR A 383 -92.50 42.89 55.42
CA THR A 383 -93.38 42.66 54.27
C THR A 383 -94.44 41.58 54.52
N ALA A 384 -94.10 40.54 55.29
CA ALA A 384 -95.07 39.50 55.67
C ALA A 384 -96.10 40.03 56.67
N ASP A 385 -95.65 40.76 57.69
CA ASP A 385 -96.55 41.36 58.69
C ASP A 385 -97.46 42.43 58.07
N LEU A 386 -96.97 43.19 57.08
CA LEU A 386 -97.79 44.12 56.30
C LEU A 386 -98.83 43.40 55.44
N SER A 387 -98.50 42.26 54.82
CA SER A 387 -99.51 41.48 54.08
C SER A 387 -100.60 40.94 55.00
N ASP A 388 -100.23 40.46 56.19
CA ASP A 388 -101.20 39.97 57.19
C ASP A 388 -102.13 41.12 57.65
N LEU A 389 -101.58 42.31 57.93
CA LEU A 389 -102.38 43.49 58.29
C LEU A 389 -103.29 43.95 57.14
N GLN A 390 -102.80 43.91 55.90
CA GLN A 390 -103.58 44.30 54.73
C GLN A 390 -104.76 43.33 54.53
N GLU A 391 -104.55 42.03 54.75
CA GLU A 391 -105.61 41.02 54.73
C GLU A 391 -106.67 41.29 55.81
N MET A 392 -106.25 41.49 57.06
CA MET A 392 -107.18 41.81 58.16
C MET A 392 -107.94 43.13 57.93
N THR A 393 -107.30 44.12 57.30
CA THR A 393 -107.93 45.41 56.98
C THR A 393 -108.94 45.27 55.84
N GLU A 394 -108.67 44.43 54.83
CA GLU A 394 -109.63 44.10 53.77
C GLU A 394 -110.84 43.37 54.34
N GLN A 395 -110.62 42.36 55.19
CA GLN A 395 -111.69 41.65 55.90
C GLN A 395 -112.57 42.61 56.72
N PHE A 396 -111.96 43.56 57.43
CA PHE A 396 -112.69 44.58 58.18
C PHE A 396 -113.48 45.54 57.27
N ARG A 397 -112.89 45.96 56.14
CA ARG A 397 -113.56 46.83 55.15
C ARG A 397 -114.74 46.15 54.47
N GLU A 398 -114.64 44.86 54.14
CA GLU A 398 -115.78 44.08 53.64
C GLU A 398 -116.91 44.00 54.67
N LEU A 399 -116.55 43.81 55.94
CA LEU A 399 -117.52 43.73 57.04
C LEU A 399 -118.23 45.08 57.28
N LEU A 400 -117.48 46.19 57.27
CA LEU A 400 -118.02 47.55 57.27
C LEU A 400 -118.89 47.85 56.04
N GLY A 401 -118.48 47.38 54.86
CA GLY A 401 -119.27 47.52 53.63
C GLY A 401 -120.61 46.78 53.74
N ARG A 402 -120.62 45.56 54.29
CA ARG A 402 -121.85 44.82 54.60
C ARG A 402 -122.75 45.58 55.57
N ILE A 403 -122.20 46.06 56.69
CA ILE A 403 -122.95 46.87 57.67
C ILE A 403 -123.48 48.15 57.02
N GLY A 404 -122.68 48.83 56.19
CA GLY A 404 -123.10 50.04 55.47
C GLY A 404 -124.32 49.77 54.58
N VAL A 405 -124.31 48.68 53.80
CA VAL A 405 -125.46 48.27 52.99
C VAL A 405 -126.69 47.95 53.87
N GLU A 406 -126.50 47.30 55.02
CA GLU A 406 -127.58 47.03 55.97
C GLU A 406 -128.18 48.31 56.58
N VAL A 407 -127.34 49.29 56.94
CA VAL A 407 -127.76 50.59 57.49
C VAL A 407 -128.47 51.40 56.42
N ASP A 408 -127.95 51.49 55.20
CA ASP A 408 -128.62 52.18 54.08
C ASP A 408 -129.97 51.55 53.77
N HIS A 409 -130.08 50.22 53.85
CA HIS A 409 -131.36 49.52 53.69
C HIS A 409 -132.34 49.85 54.82
N ALA A 410 -131.87 49.86 56.07
CA ALA A 410 -132.67 50.20 57.25
C ALA A 410 -133.12 51.67 57.24
N GLU A 411 -132.24 52.60 56.86
CA GLU A 411 -132.55 54.03 56.76
C GLU A 411 -133.56 54.29 55.64
N ASN A 412 -133.37 53.70 54.45
CA ASN A 412 -134.34 53.83 53.36
C ASN A 412 -135.71 53.21 53.72
N SER A 413 -135.73 52.07 54.42
CA SER A 413 -136.97 51.48 54.94
C SER A 413 -137.67 52.41 55.95
N SER A 414 -136.89 53.02 56.86
CA SER A 414 -137.39 53.96 57.87
C SER A 414 -137.91 55.26 57.24
N ARG A 415 -137.20 55.79 56.24
CA ARG A 415 -137.57 56.97 55.48
C ARG A 415 -138.87 56.74 54.71
N GLU A 416 -139.05 55.56 54.10
CA GLU A 416 -140.30 55.20 53.42
C GLU A 416 -141.47 55.10 54.41
N LYS A 417 -141.26 54.47 55.59
CA LYS A 417 -142.26 54.45 56.67
C LYS A 417 -142.63 55.86 57.15
N LEU A 418 -141.66 56.74 57.35
CA LEU A 418 -141.89 58.14 57.72
C LEU A 418 -142.66 58.90 56.64
N ARG A 419 -142.38 58.64 55.35
CA ARG A 419 -143.12 59.24 54.24
C ARG A 419 -144.58 58.81 54.23
N ILE A 420 -144.87 57.55 54.54
CA ILE A 420 -146.23 57.03 54.70
C ILE A 420 -146.95 57.74 55.86
N VAL A 421 -146.28 57.88 57.02
CA VAL A 421 -146.86 58.59 58.19
C VAL A 421 -147.10 60.07 57.89
N GLN A 422 -146.14 60.75 57.27
CA GLN A 422 -146.26 62.16 56.88
C GLN A 422 -147.45 62.37 55.93
N ASN A 423 -147.61 61.50 54.93
CA ASN A 423 -148.75 61.53 54.01
C ASN A 423 -150.09 61.22 54.71
N GLY A 424 -150.06 60.41 55.77
CA GLY A 424 -151.22 60.22 56.64
C GLY A 424 -151.56 61.50 57.41
N LEU A 425 -150.56 62.14 58.03
CA LEU A 425 -150.72 63.36 58.82
C LEU A 425 -151.21 64.54 57.98
N THR A 426 -150.71 64.70 56.75
CA THR A 426 -151.18 65.76 55.83
C THR A 426 -152.63 65.54 55.40
N LYS A 427 -153.07 64.28 55.22
CA LYS A 427 -154.50 63.97 55.02
C LYS A 427 -155.35 64.37 56.22
N TRP A 428 -154.91 64.05 57.44
CA TRP A 428 -155.63 64.46 58.66
C TRP A 428 -155.65 65.98 58.83
N MET A 429 -154.58 66.67 58.45
CA MET A 429 -154.47 68.13 58.53
C MET A 429 -155.40 68.84 57.53
N GLN A 430 -155.61 68.26 56.34
CA GLN A 430 -156.65 68.72 55.40
C GLN A 430 -158.07 68.53 55.95
N ILE A 431 -158.36 67.41 56.64
CA ILE A 431 -159.69 67.16 57.24
C ILE A 431 -159.99 68.14 58.39
N PHE A 432 -158.97 68.56 59.15
CA PHE A 432 -159.13 69.54 60.23
C PHE A 432 -159.31 70.98 59.74
N GLN A 433 -158.73 71.33 58.58
CA GLN A 433 -158.86 72.68 58.01
C GLN A 433 -160.24 72.98 57.41
N ASP A 434 -160.98 71.95 56.97
CA ASP A 434 -162.29 72.14 56.32
C ASP A 434 -163.50 72.24 57.30
N ASN A 435 -163.31 72.12 58.62
CA ASN A 435 -164.42 72.02 59.59
C ASN A 435 -164.57 73.16 60.63
N VAL A 436 -163.84 74.29 60.55
CA VAL A 436 -163.96 75.39 61.55
C VAL A 436 -164.01 76.81 60.95
N LEU A 437 -165.02 77.10 60.12
CA LEU A 437 -165.54 78.46 59.90
C LEU A 437 -167.08 78.46 59.83
N THR A 438 -167.73 78.11 60.94
CA THR A 438 -168.97 78.72 61.47
C THR A 438 -168.94 78.71 63.00
N LEU A 439 -168.03 79.51 63.57
CA LEU A 439 -168.19 80.41 64.73
C LEU A 439 -166.84 80.96 65.16
#